data_AF-A0A927XML9-F1
#
_entry.id   AF-A0A927XML9-F1
#
_cell.length_a   1.000
_cell.length_b   1.000
_cell.length_c   1.000
_cell.angle_alpha   90.00
_cell.angle_beta   90.00
_cell.angle_gamma   90.00
#
_symmetry.space_group_name_H-M   'P 1'
#
loop_
_entity.id
_entity.type
_entity.pdbx_description
1 polymer ?
#
loop_
_entity_poly.entity_id
_entity_poly.type
_entity_poly.pdbx_seq_one_letter_code
_entity_poly.pdbx_strand_id
1 'polypeptide(L)'
;MVCSKLLHHEALGRFDEPKSWEIREINEIMNQSVTGWIPYPNPRSYKKYGKQRGWMRGNKTVETGTSPLDGFRELTEEECNQMELPF
;
A
#
# COMPACT_ATOMS: atom_id res chain seq x y z
N MET A 1 2.24 -3.32 4.30
CA MET A 1 1.99 -4.78 4.44
C MET A 1 0.49 -4.93 4.66
N VAL A 2 -0.21 -5.75 3.87
CA VAL A 2 -1.67 -5.90 3.97
C VAL A 2 -2.03 -7.35 4.29
N CYS A 3 -3.16 -7.58 4.94
CA CYS A 3 -3.65 -8.92 5.28
C CYS A 3 -5.15 -9.05 5.03
N SER A 4 -5.65 -10.28 4.92
CA SER A 4 -7.04 -10.54 4.53
C SER A 4 -8.04 -9.94 5.51
N LYS A 5 -7.76 -10.00 6.83
CA LYS A 5 -8.61 -9.33 7.84
C LYS A 5 -8.58 -7.81 7.73
N LEU A 6 -7.43 -7.20 7.42
CA LEU A 6 -7.37 -5.76 7.20
C LEU A 6 -8.25 -5.34 6.01
N LEU A 7 -8.17 -6.08 4.89
CA LEU A 7 -8.99 -5.82 3.71
C LEU A 7 -10.49 -6.01 4.01
N HIS A 8 -10.86 -7.05 4.76
CA HIS A 8 -12.24 -7.26 5.17
C HIS A 8 -12.78 -6.10 6.03
N HIS A 9 -12.01 -5.64 7.01
CA HIS A 9 -12.47 -4.61 7.93
C HIS A 9 -12.42 -3.20 7.32
N GLU A 10 -11.31 -2.83 6.69
CA GLU A 10 -11.07 -1.46 6.23
C GLU A 10 -11.57 -1.21 4.80
N ALA A 11 -11.48 -2.19 3.90
CA ALA A 11 -11.94 -2.01 2.52
C ALA A 11 -13.43 -2.31 2.36
N LEU A 12 -13.97 -3.31 3.07
CA LEU A 12 -15.39 -3.67 3.00
C LEU A 12 -16.24 -3.05 4.13
N GLY A 13 -15.61 -2.41 5.13
CA GLY A 13 -16.32 -1.80 6.26
C GLY A 13 -17.00 -2.80 7.20
N ARG A 14 -16.57 -4.08 7.19
CA ARG A 14 -17.16 -5.16 7.98
C ARG A 14 -16.35 -5.43 9.24
N PHE A 15 -16.92 -5.15 10.41
CA PHE A 15 -16.23 -5.34 11.70
C PHE A 15 -16.38 -6.74 12.29
N ASP A 16 -17.17 -7.59 11.65
CA ASP A 16 -17.39 -8.97 12.07
C ASP A 16 -16.21 -9.88 11.71
N GLU A 17 -16.13 -11.03 12.36
CA GLU A 17 -15.10 -12.02 12.04
C GLU A 17 -15.34 -12.56 10.62
N PRO A 18 -14.35 -12.42 9.71
CA PRO A 18 -14.53 -12.81 8.32
C PRO A 18 -14.70 -14.32 8.21
N LYS A 19 -15.69 -14.73 7.40
CA LYS A 19 -15.94 -16.14 7.12
C LYS A 19 -14.83 -16.70 6.23
N SER A 20 -14.62 -18.00 6.31
CA SER A 20 -13.59 -18.70 5.53
C SER A 20 -13.73 -18.49 4.01
N TRP A 21 -14.95 -18.35 3.50
CA TRP A 21 -15.19 -18.07 2.07
C TRP A 21 -14.84 -16.64 1.69
N GLU A 22 -15.11 -15.64 2.54
CA GLU A 22 -14.72 -14.24 2.30
C GLU A 22 -13.20 -14.10 2.26
N ILE A 23 -12.50 -14.79 3.16
CA ILE A 23 -11.03 -14.85 3.14
C ILE A 23 -10.52 -15.48 1.84
N ARG A 24 -11.20 -16.52 1.34
CA ARG A 24 -10.83 -17.16 0.07
C ARG A 24 -11.02 -16.21 -1.11
N GLU A 25 -12.14 -15.49 -1.18
CA GLU A 25 -12.39 -14.49 -2.24
C GLU A 25 -11.37 -13.35 -2.20
N ILE A 26 -11.09 -12.81 -1.01
CA ILE A 26 -10.05 -11.78 -0.85
C ILE A 26 -8.70 -12.30 -1.34
N ASN A 27 -8.35 -13.55 -1.00
CA ASN A 27 -7.11 -14.15 -1.49
C ASN A 27 -7.10 -14.28 -3.01
N GLU A 28 -8.23 -14.65 -3.61
CA GLU A 28 -8.37 -14.82 -5.05
C GLU A 28 -8.20 -13.48 -5.79
N ILE A 29 -8.93 -12.45 -5.36
CA ILE A 29 -8.85 -11.09 -5.92
C ILE A 29 -7.43 -10.54 -5.79
N MET A 30 -6.82 -10.64 -4.61
CA MET A 30 -5.47 -10.12 -4.39
C MET A 30 -4.40 -10.83 -5.23
N ASN A 31 -4.57 -12.12 -5.52
CA ASN A 31 -3.58 -12.89 -6.29
C ASN A 31 -3.83 -12.84 -7.81
N GLN A 32 -5.09 -12.70 -8.26
CA GLN A 32 -5.44 -12.72 -9.68
C GLN A 32 -5.65 -11.32 -10.26
N SER A 33 -6.32 -10.42 -9.53
CA SER A 33 -6.76 -9.12 -10.04
C SER A 33 -5.83 -7.96 -9.63
N VAL A 34 -5.11 -8.10 -8.52
CA VAL A 34 -4.30 -7.00 -7.96
C VAL A 34 -2.83 -7.16 -8.35
N THR A 35 -2.41 -6.42 -9.37
CA THR A 35 -1.00 -6.41 -9.82
C THR A 35 -0.09 -5.63 -8.86
N GLY A 36 1.16 -6.05 -8.74
CA GLY A 36 2.17 -5.36 -7.91
C GLY A 36 2.10 -5.69 -6.42
N TRP A 37 1.24 -6.62 -6.02
CA TRP A 37 1.23 -7.22 -4.69
C TRP A 37 1.66 -8.68 -4.77
N ILE A 38 2.54 -9.09 -3.86
CA ILE A 38 3.10 -10.43 -3.81
C ILE A 38 2.69 -11.06 -2.48
N PRO A 39 2.10 -12.28 -2.48
CA PRO A 39 1.75 -12.97 -1.24
C PRO A 39 3.00 -13.34 -0.45
N TYR A 40 2.94 -13.22 0.87
CA TYR A 40 4.00 -13.73 1.73
C TYR A 40 4.05 -15.27 1.67
N PRO A 41 5.25 -15.87 1.57
CA PRO A 41 5.39 -17.33 1.58
C PRO A 41 4.97 -17.93 2.94
N ASN A 42 5.23 -17.20 4.03
CA ASN A 42 4.94 -17.65 5.39
C ASN A 42 3.88 -16.74 6.05
N PRO A 43 2.94 -17.30 6.84
CA PRO A 43 2.01 -16.51 7.62
C PRO A 43 2.74 -15.55 8.57
N ARG A 44 2.36 -14.26 8.55
CA ARG A 44 2.92 -13.19 9.39
C ARG A 44 1.97 -12.87 10.54
N SER A 45 2.54 -12.44 11.66
CA SER A 45 1.77 -11.87 12.77
C SER A 45 1.50 -10.38 12.52
N TYR A 46 0.24 -9.97 12.62
CA TYR A 46 -0.22 -8.59 12.52
C TYR A 46 -0.73 -8.13 13.89
N LYS A 47 -0.30 -6.94 14.36
CA LYS A 47 -0.62 -6.42 15.70
C LYS A 47 -2.12 -6.46 16.04
N LYS A 48 -2.98 -6.07 15.08
CA LYS A 48 -4.44 -5.97 15.27
C LYS A 48 -5.21 -7.25 14.92
N TYR A 49 -4.63 -8.12 14.09
CA TYR A 49 -5.36 -9.20 13.44
C TYR A 49 -4.72 -10.59 13.59
N GLY A 50 -3.66 -10.72 14.39
CA GLY A 50 -3.00 -11.99 14.68
C GLY A 50 -2.24 -12.59 13.49
N LYS A 51 -1.96 -13.90 13.56
CA LYS A 51 -1.19 -14.64 12.55
C LYS A 51 -2.05 -14.98 11.34
N GLN A 52 -1.69 -14.48 10.17
CA GLN A 52 -2.40 -14.78 8.92
C GLN A 52 -1.53 -14.57 7.68
N ARG A 53 -2.05 -14.99 6.52
CA ARG A 53 -1.48 -14.67 5.22
C ARG A 53 -1.68 -13.19 4.90
N GLY A 54 -0.78 -12.64 4.11
CA GLY A 54 -0.90 -11.28 3.64
C GLY A 54 0.00 -11.03 2.44
N TRP A 55 0.06 -9.78 2.00
CA TRP A 55 0.79 -9.36 0.82
C TRP A 55 1.75 -8.22 1.13
N MET A 56 2.87 -8.26 0.43
CA MET A 56 3.80 -7.13 0.32
C MET A 56 3.65 -6.49 -1.04
N ARG A 57 3.97 -5.20 -1.13
CA ARG A 57 4.13 -4.55 -2.42
C ARG A 57 5.39 -5.13 -3.07
N GLY A 58 5.25 -5.70 -4.26
CA GLY A 58 6.37 -6.19 -5.04
C GLY A 58 7.30 -5.04 -5.41
N ASN A 59 8.59 -5.26 -5.30
CA ASN A 59 9.64 -4.31 -5.68
C ASN A 59 9.80 -4.20 -7.21
N LYS A 60 8.72 -4.29 -7.99
CA LYS A 60 8.77 -3.60 -9.27
C LYS A 60 8.82 -2.13 -8.88
N THR A 61 10.04 -1.58 -8.88
CA THR A 61 10.28 -0.21 -9.32
C THR A 61 9.29 -0.01 -10.43
N VAL A 62 8.19 0.65 -10.11
CA VAL A 62 7.34 1.13 -11.16
C VAL A 62 8.31 2.08 -11.85
N GLU A 63 8.68 1.79 -13.09
CA GLU A 63 9.10 2.80 -14.05
C GLU A 63 7.89 3.71 -14.35
N THR A 64 7.24 4.18 -13.29
CA THR A 64 6.39 5.34 -13.24
C THR A 64 7.22 6.26 -12.37
N GLY A 65 7.89 7.22 -13.04
CA GLY A 65 8.77 8.23 -12.45
C GLY A 65 8.08 8.97 -11.31
N THR A 66 8.11 8.35 -10.13
CA THR A 66 7.63 8.93 -8.90
C THR A 66 8.28 8.15 -7.76
N SER A 67 9.62 8.20 -7.73
CA SER A 67 10.25 8.48 -6.44
C SER A 67 9.49 9.68 -5.84
N PRO A 68 9.17 9.73 -4.54
CA PRO A 68 8.62 10.94 -3.91
C PRO A 68 9.55 12.16 -4.04
N LEU A 69 10.73 11.96 -4.63
CA LEU A 69 11.80 12.92 -4.87
C LEU A 69 12.04 13.19 -6.38
N ASP A 70 11.36 12.50 -7.30
CA ASP A 70 11.68 12.51 -8.75
C ASP A 70 11.22 13.78 -9.51
N GLY A 71 10.88 14.83 -8.76
CA GLY A 71 10.48 16.12 -9.29
C GLY A 71 10.73 17.29 -8.33
N PHE A 72 11.33 17.02 -7.16
CA PHE A 72 11.70 18.05 -6.20
C PHE A 72 13.18 18.34 -6.39
N ARG A 73 13.48 19.45 -7.07
CA ARG A 73 14.81 20.06 -7.06
C ARG A 73 14.90 21.04 -5.90
N GLU A 74 16.04 21.10 -5.21
CA GLU A 74 16.34 22.23 -4.34
C GLU A 74 16.30 23.51 -5.19
N LEU A 75 15.55 24.50 -4.73
CA LEU A 75 15.54 25.83 -5.32
C LEU A 75 16.89 26.47 -5.05
N THR A 76 17.48 27.12 -6.05
CA THR A 76 18.68 27.91 -5.81
C THR A 76 18.31 29.18 -5.04
N GLU A 77 19.28 29.77 -4.35
CA GLU A 77 19.07 30.98 -3.54
C GLU A 77 18.48 32.15 -4.38
N GLU A 78 18.75 32.18 -5.69
CA GLU A 78 18.17 33.17 -6.60
C GLU A 78 16.67 32.97 -6.86
N GLU A 79 16.19 31.73 -6.91
CA GLU A 79 14.77 31.43 -7.14
C GLU A 79 13.92 31.68 -5.90
N CYS A 80 14.49 31.47 -4.71
CA CYS A 80 13.88 31.87 -3.44
C CYS A 80 13.67 33.39 -3.36
N ASN A 81 14.64 34.18 -3.83
CA ASN A 81 14.54 35.65 -3.85
C ASN A 81 13.52 36.18 -4.88
N GLN A 82 13.26 35.45 -5.98
CA GLN A 82 12.22 35.85 -6.95
C GLN A 82 10.78 35.61 -6.48
N MET A 83 10.59 34.82 -5.41
CA MET A 83 9.28 34.52 -4.84
C MET A 83 8.86 35.45 -3.71
N GLU A 84 9.62 36.51 -3.44
CA GLU A 84 9.15 37.60 -2.59
C GLU A 84 8.05 38.38 -3.32
N LEU A 85 6.81 38.21 -2.85
CA LEU A 85 5.68 39.02 -3.29
C LEU A 85 6.01 40.51 -3.05
N PRO A 86 5.96 41.37 -4.07
CA PRO A 86 6.11 42.81 -3.85
C PRO A 86 4.94 43.30 -2.99
N PHE A 87 5.28 43.95 -1.88
CA PHE A 87 4.35 44.63 -0.99
C PHE A 87 3.76 45.90 -1.62
#